data_AF-A0A4T0C971-F1
#
_entry.id   AF-A0A4T0C971-F1
#
_cell.length_a   1.000
_cell.length_b   1.000
_cell.length_c   1.000
_cell.angle_alpha   90.00
_cell.angle_beta   90.00
_cell.angle_gamma   90.00
#
_symmetry.space_group_name_H-M   'P 1'
#
loop_
_entity.id
_entity.type
_entity.pdbx_description
1 polymer ?
#
loop_
_entity_poly.entity_id
_entity_poly.type
_entity_poly.pdbx_seq_one_letter_code
_entity_poly.pdbx_strand_id
1 'polypeptide(L)'
;MAQANNKRTINTAACLIIGDEVLGGKPVDTNSAYLAKFCFSLGINLKRIEVIGDEESEIVEAVRRMSSNYDFVVTSGGIGPTHDDITYQSIANAFDLPLVLHDDTFSRMKRLSRPHPNQPNFDWNTPSPALEAKKRMVILPYDKNLSSEEQVVFTADDLWVPVAVVNGNVHILPGVPRLFERMLTGLKPGLLPRLTDPEGKGVYRIIISTPLPESGVASYLTELAKKVEPEGIKVGR
;
A
#
# COMPACT_ATOMS: atom_id res chain seq x y z
N MET A 1 -15.51 0.45 13.47
CA MET A 1 -14.33 -0.43 13.25
C MET A 1 -13.10 0.38 12.85
N ALA A 2 -13.20 1.29 11.87
CA ALA A 2 -12.08 2.12 11.41
C ALA A 2 -11.30 2.84 12.52
N GLN A 3 -11.97 3.53 13.46
CA GLN A 3 -11.29 4.20 14.59
C GLN A 3 -10.51 3.24 15.50
N ALA A 4 -11.00 2.00 15.67
CA ALA A 4 -10.30 0.98 16.46
C ALA A 4 -9.05 0.48 15.73
N ASN A 5 -9.16 0.26 14.41
CA ASN A 5 -8.03 -0.13 13.55
C ASN A 5 -6.95 0.97 13.50
N ASN A 6 -7.34 2.23 13.40
CA ASN A 6 -6.41 3.36 13.32
C ASN A 6 -5.55 3.52 14.60
N LYS A 7 -6.06 3.04 15.75
CA LYS A 7 -5.35 3.07 17.04
C LYS A 7 -4.63 1.77 17.37
N ARG A 8 -4.79 0.73 16.55
CA ARG A 8 -4.20 -0.60 16.80
C ARG A 8 -2.70 -0.57 16.53
N THR A 9 -1.95 -1.29 17.37
CA THR A 9 -0.53 -1.57 17.15
C THR A 9 -0.34 -2.44 15.90
N ILE A 10 0.59 -2.04 15.05
CA ILE A 10 0.91 -2.70 13.79
C ILE A 10 1.98 -3.77 14.02
N ASN A 11 1.61 -5.03 13.79
CA ASN A 11 2.51 -6.18 13.85
C ASN A 11 2.64 -6.89 12.51
N THR A 12 1.53 -6.96 11.80
CA THR A 12 1.39 -7.75 10.58
C THR A 12 0.97 -6.87 9.42
N ALA A 13 1.46 -7.22 8.23
CA ALA A 13 1.07 -6.56 7.00
C ALA A 13 0.63 -7.54 5.93
N ALA A 14 -0.16 -7.04 4.98
CA ALA A 14 -0.44 -7.70 3.72
C ALA A 14 -0.39 -6.72 2.54
N CYS A 15 -0.06 -7.25 1.37
CA CYS A 15 0.01 -6.50 0.12
C CYS A 15 -1.02 -7.05 -0.87
N LEU A 16 -1.78 -6.15 -1.49
CA LEU A 16 -2.69 -6.48 -2.58
C LEU A 16 -2.26 -5.71 -3.84
N ILE A 17 -1.66 -6.41 -4.79
CA ILE A 17 -1.35 -5.84 -6.11
C ILE A 17 -2.58 -6.05 -7.01
N ILE A 18 -3.05 -4.98 -7.63
CA ILE A 18 -4.25 -4.96 -8.47
C ILE A 18 -3.81 -4.52 -9.87
N GLY A 19 -3.98 -5.38 -10.86
CA GLY A 19 -3.61 -5.07 -12.23
C GLY A 19 -3.53 -6.31 -13.12
N ASP A 20 -4.39 -6.38 -14.14
CA ASP A 20 -4.37 -7.46 -15.15
C ASP A 20 -3.02 -7.56 -15.87
N GLU A 21 -2.33 -6.43 -16.05
CA GLU A 21 -1.02 -6.41 -16.70
C GLU A 21 0.04 -7.18 -15.89
N VAL A 22 -0.05 -7.16 -14.56
CA VAL A 22 0.86 -7.88 -13.67
C VAL A 22 0.62 -9.38 -13.79
N LEU A 23 -0.65 -9.80 -13.78
CA LEU A 23 -1.02 -11.21 -14.00
C LEU A 23 -0.64 -11.69 -15.40
N GLY A 24 -0.76 -10.82 -16.40
CA GLY A 24 -0.33 -11.07 -17.78
C GLY A 24 1.20 -11.05 -17.97
N GLY A 25 1.98 -10.76 -16.93
CA GLY A 25 3.44 -10.75 -16.95
C GLY A 25 4.06 -9.62 -17.76
N LYS A 26 3.33 -8.53 -18.02
CA LYS A 26 3.85 -7.38 -18.79
C LYS A 26 4.89 -6.61 -17.96
N PRO A 27 4.54 -5.96 -16.83
CA PRO A 27 5.53 -5.53 -15.85
C PRO A 27 5.81 -6.64 -14.84
N VAL A 28 7.07 -6.72 -14.40
CA VAL A 28 7.43 -7.48 -13.19
C VAL A 28 7.00 -6.67 -11.97
N ASP A 29 6.28 -7.29 -11.05
CA ASP A 29 5.92 -6.65 -9.78
C ASP A 29 7.19 -6.36 -8.95
N THR A 30 7.43 -5.07 -8.74
CA THR A 30 8.52 -4.56 -7.88
C THR A 30 8.00 -3.87 -6.63
N ASN A 31 6.70 -3.55 -6.58
CA ASN A 31 6.08 -2.82 -5.48
C ASN A 31 5.96 -3.71 -4.25
N SER A 32 5.56 -4.98 -4.41
CA SER A 32 5.49 -5.91 -3.29
C SER A 32 6.88 -6.20 -2.71
N ALA A 33 7.91 -6.30 -3.57
CA ALA A 33 9.29 -6.48 -3.14
C ALA A 33 9.81 -5.27 -2.36
N TYR A 34 9.46 -4.05 -2.77
CA TYR A 34 9.79 -2.84 -2.02
C TYR A 34 9.06 -2.80 -0.67
N LEU A 35 7.76 -3.10 -0.64
CA LEU A 35 6.98 -3.19 0.59
C LEU A 35 7.56 -4.23 1.56
N ALA A 36 8.01 -5.38 1.05
CA ALA A 36 8.67 -6.40 1.88
C ALA A 36 9.91 -5.85 2.59
N LYS A 37 10.76 -5.11 1.88
CA LYS A 37 11.94 -4.44 2.46
C LYS A 37 11.54 -3.35 3.46
N PHE A 38 10.53 -2.56 3.12
CA PHE A 38 9.99 -1.51 3.99
C PHE A 38 9.49 -2.09 5.31
N CYS A 39 8.59 -3.08 5.25
CA CYS A 39 8.05 -3.77 6.41
C CYS A 39 9.17 -4.40 7.26
N PHE A 40 10.11 -5.10 6.62
CA PHE A 40 11.26 -5.69 7.31
C PHE A 40 12.08 -4.66 8.09
N SER A 41 12.35 -3.50 7.48
CA SER A 41 13.11 -2.41 8.12
C SER A 41 12.38 -1.79 9.33
N LEU A 42 11.05 -1.95 9.39
CA LEU A 42 10.21 -1.47 10.48
C LEU A 42 9.82 -2.58 11.47
N GLY A 43 10.32 -3.81 11.29
CA GLY A 43 9.91 -4.96 12.09
C GLY A 43 8.47 -5.42 11.90
N ILE A 44 7.80 -4.93 10.85
CA ILE A 44 6.45 -5.37 10.49
C ILE A 44 6.57 -6.71 9.74
N ASN A 45 5.79 -7.70 10.19
CA ASN A 45 5.78 -9.01 9.57
C ASN A 45 4.85 -9.01 8.35
N LEU A 46 5.40 -8.87 7.14
CA LEU A 46 4.63 -9.03 5.92
C LEU A 46 4.24 -10.50 5.75
N LYS A 47 2.95 -10.80 5.98
CA LYS A 47 2.41 -12.16 6.04
C LYS A 47 1.90 -12.67 4.70
N ARG A 48 1.52 -11.76 3.81
CA ARG A 48 0.81 -12.11 2.58
C ARG A 48 1.04 -11.08 1.50
N ILE A 49 1.25 -11.56 0.28
CA ILE A 49 1.20 -10.78 -0.95
C ILE A 49 0.24 -11.53 -1.87
N GLU A 50 -0.75 -10.84 -2.42
CA GLU A 50 -1.61 -11.37 -3.48
C GLU A 50 -1.55 -10.43 -4.69
N VAL A 51 -1.64 -11.01 -5.87
CA VAL A 51 -1.81 -10.30 -7.14
C VAL A 51 -3.14 -10.75 -7.71
N ILE A 52 -4.02 -9.79 -8.01
CA ILE A 52 -5.35 -10.03 -8.56
C ILE A 52 -5.58 -9.14 -9.79
N GLY A 53 -6.57 -9.50 -10.61
CA GLY A 53 -6.98 -8.72 -11.76
C GLY A 53 -7.83 -7.51 -11.39
N ASP A 54 -8.17 -6.69 -12.39
CA ASP A 54 -9.04 -5.53 -12.25
C ASP A 54 -10.53 -5.92 -12.24
N GLU A 55 -10.87 -6.85 -11.34
CA GLU A 55 -12.23 -7.35 -11.13
C GLU A 55 -12.75 -6.91 -9.75
N GLU A 56 -13.90 -6.22 -9.74
CA GLU A 56 -14.47 -5.66 -8.52
C GLU A 56 -14.71 -6.72 -7.42
N SER A 57 -15.23 -7.88 -7.78
CA SER A 57 -15.49 -8.97 -6.82
C SER A 57 -14.22 -9.49 -6.16
N GLU A 58 -13.13 -9.61 -6.92
CA GLU A 58 -11.83 -10.04 -6.42
C GLU A 58 -11.23 -8.99 -5.47
N ILE A 59 -11.29 -7.72 -5.86
CA ILE A 59 -10.80 -6.61 -5.01
C ILE A 59 -11.57 -6.55 -3.69
N VAL A 60 -12.91 -6.65 -3.75
CA VAL A 60 -13.79 -6.59 -2.57
C VAL A 60 -13.54 -7.76 -1.62
N GLU A 61 -13.42 -8.99 -2.14
CA GLU A 61 -13.11 -10.17 -1.33
C GLU A 61 -11.75 -10.01 -0.63
N ALA A 62 -10.71 -9.75 -1.43
CA ALA A 62 -9.34 -9.73 -0.95
C ALA A 62 -9.12 -8.62 0.07
N VAL A 63 -9.61 -7.40 -0.19
CA VAL A 63 -9.41 -6.27 0.72
C VAL A 63 -10.13 -6.47 2.05
N ARG A 64 -11.34 -7.05 2.06
CA ARG A 64 -12.09 -7.36 3.29
C ARG A 64 -11.35 -8.40 4.12
N ARG A 65 -10.94 -9.50 3.49
CA ARG A 65 -10.20 -10.59 4.13
C ARG A 65 -8.84 -10.15 4.64
N MET A 66 -8.13 -9.30 3.91
CA MET A 66 -6.84 -8.77 4.37
C MET A 66 -7.01 -7.76 5.50
N SER A 67 -7.99 -6.85 5.39
CA SER A 67 -8.26 -5.85 6.42
C SER A 67 -8.69 -6.47 7.75
N SER A 68 -9.40 -7.60 7.74
CA SER A 68 -9.78 -8.32 8.96
C SER A 68 -8.61 -9.07 9.61
N ASN A 69 -7.70 -9.64 8.80
CA ASN A 69 -6.66 -10.54 9.27
C ASN A 69 -5.32 -9.85 9.58
N TYR A 70 -5.08 -8.64 9.07
CA TYR A 70 -3.78 -7.96 9.18
C TYR A 70 -3.91 -6.50 9.64
N ASP A 71 -2.88 -6.00 10.30
CA ASP A 71 -2.90 -4.67 10.92
C ASP A 71 -2.59 -3.53 9.94
N PHE A 72 -1.82 -3.82 8.89
CA PHE A 72 -1.41 -2.87 7.85
C PHE A 72 -1.57 -3.49 6.46
N VAL A 73 -2.62 -3.08 5.74
CA VAL A 73 -2.87 -3.54 4.37
C VAL A 73 -2.48 -2.44 3.41
N VAL A 74 -1.68 -2.78 2.40
CA VAL A 74 -1.25 -1.87 1.35
C VAL A 74 -1.74 -2.39 0.03
N THR A 75 -2.44 -1.57 -0.74
CA THR A 75 -2.79 -1.88 -2.13
C THR A 75 -1.90 -1.12 -3.10
N SER A 76 -1.76 -1.64 -4.31
CA SER A 76 -0.99 -1.02 -5.39
C SER A 76 -1.69 -1.25 -6.72
N GLY A 77 -2.03 -0.17 -7.43
CA GLY A 77 -2.62 -0.24 -8.77
C GLY A 77 -4.06 0.25 -8.84
N GLY A 78 -4.60 0.32 -10.06
CA GLY A 78 -6.01 0.63 -10.35
C GLY A 78 -6.56 1.96 -9.84
N ILE A 79 -5.72 3.01 -9.68
CA ILE A 79 -6.13 4.37 -9.24
C ILE A 79 -5.83 5.47 -10.26
N GLY A 80 -5.48 5.10 -11.48
CA GLY A 80 -5.25 6.03 -12.58
C GLY A 80 -6.53 6.63 -13.17
N PRO A 81 -6.42 7.29 -14.33
CA PRO A 81 -7.51 8.02 -14.95
C PRO A 81 -8.43 7.17 -15.84
N THR A 82 -8.10 5.90 -16.09
CA THR A 82 -8.83 5.08 -17.07
C THR A 82 -10.05 4.40 -16.43
N HIS A 83 -10.80 3.64 -17.23
CA HIS A 83 -12.10 3.07 -16.82
C HIS A 83 -11.93 1.74 -16.06
N ASP A 84 -10.87 1.03 -16.37
CA ASP A 84 -10.32 -0.15 -15.69
C ASP A 84 -9.65 0.19 -14.36
N ASP A 85 -9.27 1.45 -14.10
CA ASP A 85 -8.86 1.92 -12.77
C ASP A 85 -10.05 1.98 -11.80
N ILE A 86 -10.37 0.84 -11.18
CA ILE A 86 -11.55 0.66 -10.32
C ILE A 86 -11.23 0.51 -8.81
N THR A 87 -9.96 0.58 -8.39
CA THR A 87 -9.55 0.27 -7.01
C THR A 87 -10.26 1.14 -5.97
N TYR A 88 -10.38 2.46 -6.19
CA TYR A 88 -11.12 3.32 -5.26
C TYR A 88 -12.60 2.93 -5.17
N GLN A 89 -13.25 2.67 -6.30
CA GLN A 89 -14.67 2.30 -6.35
C GLN A 89 -14.92 0.96 -5.66
N SER A 90 -14.11 -0.06 -5.95
CA SER A 90 -14.26 -1.40 -5.38
C SER A 90 -13.97 -1.39 -3.88
N ILE A 91 -12.95 -0.67 -3.41
CA ILE A 91 -12.67 -0.56 -1.97
C ILE A 91 -13.76 0.26 -1.25
N ALA A 92 -14.31 1.31 -1.88
CA ALA A 92 -15.45 2.03 -1.32
C ALA A 92 -16.66 1.09 -1.12
N ASN A 93 -16.98 0.29 -2.15
CA ASN A 93 -18.06 -0.71 -2.08
C ASN A 93 -17.77 -1.81 -1.05
N ALA A 94 -16.51 -2.22 -0.88
CA ALA A 94 -16.12 -3.19 0.13
C ALA A 94 -16.41 -2.73 1.58
N PHE A 95 -16.42 -1.42 1.84
CA PHE A 95 -16.65 -0.90 3.18
C PHE A 95 -17.90 -0.02 3.29
N ASP A 96 -18.81 -0.12 2.31
CA ASP A 96 -20.07 0.62 2.25
C ASP A 96 -19.88 2.15 2.37
N LEU A 97 -18.81 2.66 1.75
CA LEU A 97 -18.45 4.08 1.77
C LEU A 97 -18.90 4.79 0.50
N PRO A 98 -19.31 6.08 0.59
CA PRO A 98 -19.51 6.89 -0.58
C PRO A 98 -18.17 7.24 -1.23
N LEU A 99 -18.22 7.46 -2.55
CA LEU A 99 -17.17 8.14 -3.29
C LEU A 99 -17.43 9.65 -3.30
N VAL A 100 -16.43 10.44 -2.94
CA VAL A 100 -16.55 11.90 -2.83
C VAL A 100 -15.40 12.56 -3.57
N LEU A 101 -15.71 13.61 -4.35
CA LEU A 101 -14.68 14.49 -4.91
C LEU A 101 -13.96 15.21 -3.76
N HIS A 102 -12.69 14.88 -3.53
CA HIS A 102 -11.93 15.48 -2.44
C HIS A 102 -11.31 16.81 -2.88
N ASP A 103 -11.92 17.92 -2.47
CA ASP A 103 -11.58 19.27 -2.95
C ASP A 103 -10.10 19.65 -2.73
N ASP A 104 -9.52 19.27 -1.59
CA ASP A 104 -8.10 19.54 -1.30
C ASP A 104 -7.19 18.75 -2.23
N THR A 105 -7.52 17.48 -2.50
CA THR A 105 -6.76 16.66 -3.45
C THR A 105 -6.88 17.23 -4.85
N PHE A 106 -8.09 17.63 -5.25
CA PHE A 106 -8.33 18.25 -6.55
C PHE A 106 -7.54 19.56 -6.70
N SER A 107 -7.52 20.39 -5.67
CA SER A 107 -6.77 21.65 -5.64
C SER A 107 -5.26 21.42 -5.69
N ARG A 108 -4.74 20.41 -4.97
CA ARG A 108 -3.32 20.00 -5.08
C ARG A 108 -3.00 19.48 -6.47
N MET A 109 -3.89 18.67 -7.06
CA MET A 109 -3.72 18.14 -8.41
C MET A 109 -3.62 19.27 -9.43
N LYS A 110 -4.49 20.29 -9.35
CA LYS A 110 -4.41 21.48 -10.22
C LYS A 110 -3.06 22.21 -10.11
N ARG A 111 -2.55 22.35 -8.89
CA ARG A 111 -1.32 23.08 -8.59
C ARG A 111 -0.04 22.32 -8.99
N LEU A 112 0.00 21.01 -8.76
CA LEU A 112 1.22 20.21 -8.85
C LEU A 112 1.27 19.30 -10.08
N SER A 113 0.15 19.10 -10.78
CA SER A 113 0.18 18.32 -12.02
C SER A 113 1.01 19.03 -13.07
N ARG A 114 1.96 18.30 -13.65
CA ARG A 114 2.72 18.79 -14.79
C ARG A 114 1.88 18.61 -16.06
N PRO A 115 1.90 19.56 -17.01
CA PRO A 115 1.33 19.35 -18.33
C PRO A 115 1.94 18.09 -18.95
N HIS A 116 1.09 17.23 -19.51
CA HIS A 116 1.59 16.06 -20.22
C HIS A 116 2.18 16.55 -21.56
N PRO A 117 3.38 16.09 -21.99
CA PRO A 117 4.00 16.55 -23.23
C PRO A 117 3.08 16.43 -24.46
N ASN A 118 2.25 15.37 -24.48
CA ASN A 118 1.28 15.12 -25.56
C ASN A 118 -0.10 15.76 -25.33
N GLN A 119 -0.27 16.57 -24.28
CA GLN A 119 -1.48 17.37 -24.01
C GLN A 119 -1.12 18.79 -23.54
N PRO A 120 -0.46 19.60 -24.38
CA PRO A 120 0.02 20.93 -23.99
C PRO A 120 -1.12 21.93 -23.69
N ASN A 121 -2.31 21.73 -24.26
CA ASN A 121 -3.43 22.68 -24.18
C ASN A 121 -4.53 22.25 -23.19
N PHE A 122 -4.19 21.47 -22.15
CA PHE A 122 -5.16 21.06 -21.15
C PHE A 122 -5.59 22.26 -20.28
N ASP A 123 -6.91 22.50 -20.17
CA ASP A 123 -7.50 23.55 -19.35
C ASP A 123 -8.35 22.94 -18.22
N TRP A 124 -8.11 23.41 -16.99
CA TRP A 124 -8.81 22.98 -15.78
C TRP A 124 -10.22 23.56 -15.63
N ASN A 125 -10.55 24.60 -16.38
CA ASN A 125 -11.84 25.31 -16.29
C ASN A 125 -12.81 24.92 -17.40
N THR A 126 -12.35 24.25 -18.45
CA THR A 126 -13.17 23.82 -19.58
C THR A 126 -13.56 22.35 -19.44
N PRO A 127 -14.86 22.00 -19.43
CA PRO A 127 -15.30 20.61 -19.45
C PRO A 127 -14.69 19.83 -20.62
N SER A 128 -14.06 18.70 -20.33
CA SER A 128 -13.43 17.84 -21.34
C SER A 128 -13.31 16.40 -20.82
N PRO A 129 -13.21 15.39 -21.72
CA PRO A 129 -12.95 14.01 -21.31
C PRO A 129 -11.68 13.87 -20.46
N ALA A 130 -10.64 14.66 -20.75
CA ALA A 130 -9.40 14.67 -19.98
C ALA A 130 -9.59 15.21 -18.56
N LEU A 131 -10.46 16.22 -18.38
CA LEU A 131 -10.79 16.77 -17.06
C LEU A 131 -11.57 15.75 -16.23
N GLU A 132 -12.56 15.08 -16.84
CA GLU A 132 -13.34 14.04 -16.17
C GLU A 132 -12.45 12.84 -15.78
N ALA A 133 -11.55 12.41 -16.66
CA ALA A 133 -10.58 11.36 -16.36
C ALA A 133 -9.65 11.75 -15.19
N LYS A 134 -9.23 13.02 -15.10
CA LYS A 134 -8.45 13.52 -13.96
C LYS A 134 -9.26 13.60 -12.67
N LYS A 135 -10.53 14.01 -12.74
CA LYS A 135 -11.42 14.06 -11.57
C LYS A 135 -11.59 12.67 -10.94
N ARG A 136 -11.66 11.61 -11.74
CA ARG A 136 -11.75 10.21 -11.23
C ARG A 136 -10.64 9.88 -10.23
N MET A 137 -9.41 10.33 -10.46
CA MET A 137 -8.26 10.08 -9.57
C MET A 137 -8.34 10.81 -8.22
N VAL A 138 -9.27 11.75 -8.06
CA VAL A 138 -9.47 12.52 -6.82
C VAL A 138 -10.87 12.34 -6.24
N ILE A 139 -11.64 11.41 -6.80
CA ILE A 139 -12.88 10.90 -6.21
C ILE A 139 -12.48 9.72 -5.33
N LEU A 140 -12.49 9.93 -4.02
CA LEU A 140 -11.93 9.01 -3.04
C LEU A 140 -13.04 8.34 -2.20
N PRO A 141 -12.83 7.11 -1.70
CA PRO A 141 -13.67 6.55 -0.65
C PRO A 141 -13.60 7.45 0.58
N TYR A 142 -14.75 7.86 1.14
CA TYR A 142 -14.75 8.84 2.21
C TYR A 142 -15.76 8.51 3.32
N ASP A 143 -15.26 8.29 4.54
CA ASP A 143 -16.07 8.13 5.75
C ASP A 143 -16.28 9.50 6.43
N LYS A 144 -17.52 9.96 6.43
CA LYS A 144 -17.91 11.24 7.05
C LYS A 144 -17.72 11.27 8.58
N ASN A 145 -17.52 10.13 9.22
CA ASN A 145 -17.32 10.01 10.65
C ASN A 145 -15.83 10.09 11.07
N LEU A 146 -14.92 10.15 10.10
CA LEU A 146 -13.48 10.32 10.33
C LEU A 146 -13.04 11.71 9.87
N SER A 147 -11.97 12.22 10.48
CA SER A 147 -11.33 13.45 9.98
C SER A 147 -10.66 13.20 8.63
N SER A 148 -10.39 14.27 7.88
CA SER A 148 -9.74 14.14 6.56
C SER A 148 -8.31 13.63 6.71
N GLU A 149 -7.60 14.05 7.77
CA GLU A 149 -6.21 13.69 8.05
C GLU A 149 -6.05 12.20 8.39
N GLU A 150 -7.11 11.55 8.87
CA GLU A 150 -7.12 10.12 9.18
C GLU A 150 -7.31 9.23 7.95
N GLN A 151 -7.88 9.76 6.86
CA GLN A 151 -8.29 8.99 5.69
C GLN A 151 -7.69 9.48 4.36
N VAL A 152 -7.11 10.68 4.32
CA VAL A 152 -6.44 11.26 3.14
C VAL A 152 -5.07 11.79 3.57
N VAL A 153 -4.04 10.97 3.39
CA VAL A 153 -2.68 11.28 3.88
C VAL A 153 -1.79 11.75 2.73
N PHE A 154 -1.37 13.01 2.75
CA PHE A 154 -0.34 13.53 1.86
C PHE A 154 1.05 13.22 2.43
N THR A 155 1.78 12.35 1.76
CA THR A 155 3.08 11.84 2.21
C THR A 155 4.27 12.67 1.73
N ALA A 156 4.03 13.65 0.85
CA ALA A 156 5.03 14.62 0.39
C ALA A 156 4.35 15.92 -0.08
N ASP A 157 5.01 17.06 0.16
CA ASP A 157 4.47 18.40 -0.17
C ASP A 157 4.41 18.69 -1.67
N ASP A 158 5.31 18.10 -2.45
CA ASP A 158 5.40 18.23 -3.90
C ASP A 158 4.63 17.14 -4.66
N LEU A 159 3.89 16.28 -3.94
CA LEU A 159 2.97 15.32 -4.52
C LEU A 159 1.51 15.76 -4.33
N TRP A 160 0.71 15.56 -5.37
CA TRP A 160 -0.73 15.76 -5.29
C TRP A 160 -1.50 14.49 -4.93
N VAL A 161 -0.95 13.31 -5.22
CA VAL A 161 -1.62 12.04 -4.96
C VAL A 161 -1.53 11.73 -3.47
N PRO A 162 -2.66 11.53 -2.76
CA PRO A 162 -2.67 11.11 -1.38
C PRO A 162 -2.62 9.58 -1.27
N VAL A 163 -2.24 9.08 -0.11
CA VAL A 163 -2.62 7.75 0.32
C VAL A 163 -4.03 7.84 0.91
N ALA A 164 -5.01 7.22 0.25
CA ALA A 164 -6.35 7.07 0.84
C ALA A 164 -6.33 5.91 1.84
N VAL A 165 -6.82 6.13 3.05
CA VAL A 165 -6.86 5.15 4.13
C VAL A 165 -8.30 4.77 4.42
N VAL A 166 -8.65 3.51 4.15
CA VAL A 166 -9.99 2.96 4.35
C VAL A 166 -9.99 1.97 5.51
N ASN A 167 -11.06 1.97 6.29
CA ASN A 167 -11.22 1.14 7.48
C ASN A 167 -10.07 1.25 8.52
N GLY A 168 -9.31 2.34 8.48
CA GLY A 168 -8.19 2.63 9.39
C GLY A 168 -6.93 1.77 9.21
N ASN A 169 -6.93 0.80 8.28
CA ASN A 169 -5.77 -0.07 8.02
C ASN A 169 -5.50 -0.40 6.54
N VAL A 170 -6.41 -0.06 5.61
CA VAL A 170 -6.22 -0.26 4.17
C VAL A 170 -5.65 1.01 3.55
N HIS A 171 -4.42 0.97 3.06
CA HIS A 171 -3.70 2.10 2.48
C HIS A 171 -3.63 1.90 0.96
N ILE A 172 -4.28 2.80 0.22
CA ILE A 172 -4.40 2.71 -1.24
C ILE A 172 -3.28 3.53 -1.89
N LEU A 173 -2.38 2.86 -2.63
CA LEU A 173 -1.23 3.48 -3.30
C LEU A 173 -1.27 3.25 -4.83
N PRO A 174 -0.60 4.13 -5.61
CA PRO A 174 -0.49 3.96 -7.06
C PRO A 174 0.34 2.74 -7.46
N GLY A 175 0.04 2.17 -8.63
CA GLY A 175 0.84 1.11 -9.23
C GLY A 175 2.20 1.55 -9.77
N VAL A 176 2.38 2.86 -10.06
CA VAL A 176 3.64 3.40 -10.59
C VAL A 176 4.75 3.27 -9.55
N PRO A 177 5.82 2.46 -9.80
CA PRO A 177 6.77 2.09 -8.74
C PRO A 177 7.41 3.28 -8.02
N ARG A 178 7.90 4.26 -8.78
CA ARG A 178 8.53 5.46 -8.20
C ARG A 178 7.59 6.25 -7.28
N LEU A 179 6.29 6.30 -7.58
CA LEU A 179 5.32 6.96 -6.72
C LEU A 179 5.00 6.10 -5.51
N PHE A 180 4.79 4.79 -5.72
CA PHE A 180 4.56 3.82 -4.66
C PHE A 180 5.64 3.88 -3.59
N GLU A 181 6.92 3.75 -3.98
CA GLU A 181 8.07 3.76 -3.08
C GLU A 181 8.15 5.06 -2.26
N ARG A 182 7.96 6.19 -2.93
CA ARG A 182 8.03 7.51 -2.32
C ARG A 182 6.89 7.73 -1.32
N MET A 183 5.68 7.35 -1.69
CA MET A 183 4.51 7.50 -0.83
C MET A 183 4.58 6.56 0.37
N LEU A 184 4.98 5.30 0.16
CA LEU A 184 5.17 4.33 1.23
C LEU A 184 6.24 4.80 2.22
N THR A 185 7.37 5.33 1.74
CA THR A 185 8.41 5.91 2.61
C THR A 185 7.86 7.08 3.42
N GLY A 186 7.08 7.95 2.80
CA GLY A 186 6.48 9.11 3.49
C GLY A 186 5.39 8.74 4.51
N LEU A 187 4.86 7.51 4.51
CA LEU A 187 3.98 7.01 5.59
C LEU A 187 4.76 6.70 6.87
N LYS A 188 6.07 6.47 6.80
CA LYS A 188 6.88 6.01 7.94
C LYS A 188 6.69 6.84 9.22
N PRO A 189 6.69 8.19 9.22
CA PRO A 189 6.48 8.97 10.44
C PRO A 189 5.13 8.71 11.12
N GLY A 190 4.07 8.44 10.36
CA GLY A 190 2.76 8.09 10.90
C GLY A 190 2.66 6.64 11.39
N LEU A 191 3.48 5.75 10.83
CA LEU A 191 3.52 4.34 11.22
C LEU A 191 4.36 4.09 12.48
N LEU A 192 5.51 4.78 12.64
CA LEU A 192 6.45 4.56 13.76
C LEU A 192 5.78 4.55 15.15
N PRO A 193 4.91 5.51 15.52
CA PRO A 193 4.26 5.51 16.83
C PRO A 193 3.31 4.32 17.06
N ARG A 194 2.89 3.65 15.98
CA ARG A 194 1.96 2.52 16.00
C ARG A 194 2.66 1.17 15.95
N LEU A 195 3.98 1.12 15.80
CA LEU A 195 4.71 -0.16 15.76
C LEU A 195 4.83 -0.74 17.17
N THR A 196 5.10 -2.05 17.26
CA THR A 196 5.44 -2.70 18.54
C THR A 196 6.76 -2.23 19.12
N ASP A 197 7.69 -1.79 18.26
CA ASP A 197 8.93 -1.13 18.64
C ASP A 197 8.95 0.29 18.05
N PRO A 198 8.38 1.29 18.76
CA PRO A 198 8.29 2.67 18.28
C PRO A 198 9.66 3.35 18.11
N GLU A 199 10.69 2.85 18.82
CA GLU A 199 12.07 3.35 18.68
C GLU A 199 12.70 2.92 17.35
N GLY A 200 12.07 1.98 16.64
CA GLY A 200 12.49 1.54 15.31
C GLY A 200 13.84 0.86 15.30
N LYS A 201 14.21 0.16 16.39
CA LYS A 201 15.41 -0.69 16.42
C LYS A 201 15.32 -1.80 15.38
N GLY A 202 14.09 -2.20 15.06
CA GLY A 202 13.76 -3.00 13.88
C GLY A 202 14.26 -4.44 13.98
N VAL A 203 14.41 -5.10 12.83
CA VAL A 203 14.90 -6.49 12.76
C VAL A 203 16.34 -6.50 12.28
N TYR A 204 17.22 -7.12 13.06
CA TYR A 204 18.60 -7.38 12.66
C TYR A 204 18.67 -8.70 11.89
N ARG A 205 19.25 -8.66 10.68
CA ARG A 205 19.57 -9.85 9.89
C ARG A 205 21.08 -9.99 9.74
N ILE A 206 21.59 -11.14 10.14
CA ILE A 206 22.97 -11.56 9.91
C ILE A 206 22.95 -12.61 8.80
N ILE A 207 23.72 -12.38 7.75
CA ILE A 207 23.88 -13.32 6.63
C ILE A 207 25.24 -13.99 6.80
N ILE A 208 25.25 -15.32 6.87
CA ILE A 208 26.47 -16.13 6.99
C ILE A 208 26.62 -16.95 5.72
N SER A 209 27.67 -16.67 4.96
CA SER A 209 27.99 -17.44 3.74
C SER A 209 28.81 -18.67 4.09
N THR A 210 28.53 -19.79 3.42
CA THR A 210 29.24 -21.06 3.60
C THR A 210 29.49 -21.72 2.25
N PRO A 211 30.62 -22.43 2.05
CA PRO A 211 30.83 -23.24 0.86
C PRO A 211 30.03 -24.55 0.85
N LEU A 212 29.38 -24.90 1.98
CA LEU A 212 28.59 -26.12 2.09
C LEU A 212 27.27 -26.01 1.30
N PRO A 213 26.81 -27.09 0.66
CA PRO A 213 25.49 -27.12 0.05
C PRO A 213 24.39 -27.06 1.12
N GLU A 214 23.18 -26.62 0.73
CA GLU A 214 22.03 -26.49 1.65
C GLU A 214 21.75 -27.80 2.41
N SER A 215 21.81 -28.94 1.73
CA SER A 215 21.63 -30.27 2.34
C SER A 215 22.69 -30.60 3.40
N GLY A 216 23.91 -30.05 3.27
CA GLY A 216 25.00 -30.25 4.22
C GLY A 216 24.85 -29.48 5.52
N VAL A 217 24.02 -28.43 5.54
CA VAL A 217 23.77 -27.59 6.74
C VAL A 217 22.34 -27.73 7.28
N ALA A 218 21.43 -28.41 6.58
CA ALA A 218 20.02 -28.50 6.94
C ALA A 218 19.75 -29.03 8.36
N SER A 219 20.46 -30.07 8.80
CA SER A 219 20.33 -30.61 10.16
C SER A 219 20.76 -29.60 11.21
N TYR A 220 21.92 -28.99 11.01
CA TYR A 220 22.44 -27.94 11.89
C TYR A 220 21.49 -26.73 11.96
N LEU A 221 20.98 -26.25 10.83
CA LEU A 221 20.01 -25.14 10.80
C LEU A 221 18.74 -25.50 11.57
N THR A 222 18.27 -26.74 11.48
CA THR A 222 17.08 -27.22 12.22
C THR A 222 17.33 -27.22 13.73
N GLU A 223 18.48 -27.73 14.17
CA GLU A 223 18.85 -27.75 15.59
C GLU A 223 19.07 -26.32 16.13
N LEU A 224 19.77 -25.48 15.37
CA LEU A 224 20.01 -24.10 15.73
C LEU A 224 18.69 -23.33 15.84
N ALA A 225 17.78 -23.48 14.88
CA ALA A 225 16.45 -22.87 14.90
C ALA A 225 15.68 -23.22 16.18
N LYS A 226 15.61 -24.51 16.54
CA LYS A 226 14.96 -24.96 17.78
C LYS A 226 15.62 -24.40 19.04
N LYS A 227 16.95 -24.32 19.04
CA LYS A 227 17.71 -23.80 20.19
C LYS A 227 17.44 -22.32 20.44
N VAL A 228 17.31 -21.51 19.39
CA VAL A 228 17.18 -20.04 19.52
C VAL A 228 15.74 -19.53 19.41
N GLU A 229 14.78 -20.38 19.04
CA GLU A 229 13.36 -20.03 18.97
C GLU A 229 12.80 -19.44 20.28
N PRO A 230 13.14 -19.93 21.49
CA PRO A 230 12.70 -19.32 22.75
C PRO A 230 13.20 -17.89 22.97
N GLU A 231 14.31 -17.52 22.30
CA GLU A 231 14.86 -16.16 22.32
C GLU A 231 14.23 -15.25 21.26
N GLY A 232 13.25 -15.76 20.49
CA GLY A 232 12.57 -15.02 19.41
C GLY A 232 13.42 -14.87 18.14
N ILE A 233 14.56 -15.57 18.06
CA ILE A 233 15.47 -15.52 16.91
C ILE A 233 14.98 -16.51 15.85
N LYS A 234 14.93 -16.05 14.59
CA LYS A 234 14.59 -16.91 13.45
C LYS A 234 15.84 -17.27 12.67
N VAL A 235 15.98 -18.56 12.39
CA VAL A 235 17.06 -19.13 11.59
C VAL A 235 16.45 -19.74 10.35
N GLY A 236 17.03 -19.43 9.20
CA GLY A 236 16.56 -19.91 7.90
C GLY A 236 17.64 -19.77 6.84
N ARG A 237 17.28 -20.16 5.62
CA ARG A 237 18.07 -19.94 4.41
C ARG A 237 17.75 -18.59 3.77
#